data_AF-A0A8T0FBA0-F1
#
_entry.id   AF-A0A8T0FBA0-F1
#
_cell.length_a   1.000
_cell.length_b   1.000
_cell.length_c   1.000
_cell.angle_alpha   90.00
_cell.angle_beta   90.00
_cell.angle_gamma   90.00
#
_symmetry.space_group_name_H-M   'P 1'
#
loop_
_entity.id
_entity.type
_entity.pdbx_description
1 polymer ?
#
loop_
_entity_poly.entity_id
_entity_poly.type
_entity_poly.pdbx_seq_one_letter_code
_entity_poly.pdbx_strand_id
1 'polypeptide(L)'
;MAETKDSFLKNAQKFAEDIVTCVMQRCHQDWLPSETYQPSEIFGQYRSDILHFCEKNERALRNEWWQYFNGKDKSIENYEKFCSVVKSIVSNMEFKVGKLLVHVLKLSEFAAHLYNSGCIEAPSTAIKHIGEILQNFPDFFKVDPSEEQFLHEFHL
;
A
#
# COMPACT_ATOMS: atom_id res chain seq x y z
N MET A 1 22.66 -8.11 -17.53
CA MET A 1 21.36 -8.63 -17.05
C MET A 1 21.15 -8.50 -15.53
N ALA A 2 22.06 -7.91 -14.75
CA ALA A 2 21.86 -7.64 -13.31
C ALA A 2 21.17 -6.29 -13.03
N GLU A 3 21.39 -5.27 -13.88
CA GLU A 3 20.88 -3.90 -13.69
C GLU A 3 19.34 -3.79 -13.69
N THR A 4 18.65 -4.69 -14.39
CA THR A 4 17.18 -4.65 -14.52
C THR A 4 16.47 -5.14 -13.25
N LYS A 5 17.07 -6.08 -12.52
CA LYS A 5 16.48 -6.66 -11.30
C LYS A 5 16.67 -5.73 -10.11
N ASP A 6 17.84 -5.11 -9.97
CA ASP A 6 18.12 -4.15 -8.89
C ASP A 6 17.34 -2.85 -9.06
N SER A 7 17.14 -2.38 -10.28
CA SER A 7 16.28 -1.24 -10.59
C SER A 7 14.83 -1.51 -10.19
N PHE A 8 14.32 -2.71 -10.47
CA PHE A 8 12.96 -3.10 -10.12
C PHE A 8 12.74 -3.24 -8.61
N LEU A 9 13.67 -3.87 -7.88
CA LEU A 9 13.60 -3.97 -6.42
C LEU A 9 13.53 -2.58 -5.77
N LYS A 10 14.33 -1.63 -6.28
CA LYS A 10 14.30 -0.23 -5.85
C LYS A 10 12.96 0.44 -6.15
N ASN A 11 12.40 0.24 -7.35
CA ASN A 11 11.10 0.81 -7.71
C ASN A 11 9.96 0.29 -6.82
N ALA A 12 9.93 -1.02 -6.53
CA ALA A 12 8.93 -1.60 -5.65
C ALA A 12 9.02 -1.05 -4.23
N GLN A 13 10.23 -0.99 -3.67
CA GLN A 13 10.45 -0.45 -2.33
C GLN A 13 10.10 1.04 -2.24
N LYS A 14 10.43 1.80 -3.30
CA LYS A 14 10.14 3.22 -3.38
C LYS A 14 8.65 3.50 -3.48
N PHE A 15 7.95 2.78 -4.33
CA PHE A 15 6.51 2.93 -4.48
C PHE A 15 5.75 2.54 -3.20
N ALA A 16 6.24 1.54 -2.47
CA ALA A 16 5.74 1.20 -1.14
C ALA A 16 5.89 2.37 -0.16
N GLU A 17 7.05 3.01 -0.13
CA GLU A 17 7.33 4.20 0.69
C GLU A 17 6.40 5.37 0.32
N ASP A 18 6.18 5.60 -0.97
CA ASP A 18 5.32 6.68 -1.45
C ASP A 18 3.85 6.47 -1.08
N ILE A 19 3.32 5.26 -1.26
CA ILE A 19 1.93 4.93 -0.88
C ILE A 19 1.75 5.07 0.63
N VAL A 20 2.63 4.48 1.44
CA VAL A 20 2.50 4.53 2.89
C VAL A 20 2.60 5.98 3.36
N THR A 21 3.53 6.76 2.81
CA THR A 21 3.64 8.19 3.11
C THR A 21 2.37 8.94 2.75
N CYS A 22 1.80 8.68 1.57
CA CYS A 22 0.57 9.32 1.11
C CYS A 22 -0.61 9.02 2.04
N VAL A 23 -0.79 7.75 2.44
CA VAL A 23 -1.84 7.33 3.37
C VAL A 23 -1.60 7.91 4.77
N MET A 24 -0.36 7.89 5.25
CA MET A 24 0.00 8.46 6.55
C MET A 24 -0.29 9.95 6.62
N GLN A 25 0.13 10.74 5.63
CA GLN A 25 -0.13 12.17 5.58
C GLN A 25 -1.62 12.51 5.45
N ARG A 26 -2.39 11.64 4.79
CA ARG A 26 -3.86 11.76 4.72
C ARG A 26 -4.50 11.55 6.10
N CYS A 27 -4.08 10.52 6.83
CA CYS A 27 -4.64 10.15 8.12
C CYS A 27 -4.10 11.00 9.28
N HIS A 28 -2.87 11.50 9.14
CA HIS A 28 -2.09 12.19 10.17
C HIS A 28 -1.35 13.36 9.52
N GLN A 29 -1.99 14.54 9.46
CA GLN A 29 -1.44 15.70 8.73
C GLN A 29 -0.08 16.17 9.26
N ASP A 30 0.19 15.95 10.55
CA ASP A 30 1.46 16.31 11.19
C ASP A 30 2.53 15.22 11.07
N TRP A 31 2.20 14.06 10.49
CA TRP A 31 3.17 12.98 10.31
C TRP A 31 4.16 13.33 9.19
N LEU A 32 5.45 13.19 9.51
CA LEU A 32 6.53 13.43 8.58
C LEU A 32 7.15 12.10 8.11
N PRO A 33 7.41 11.94 6.80
CA PRO A 33 8.14 10.80 6.29
C PRO A 33 9.61 10.81 6.75
N SER A 34 10.36 9.77 6.38
CA SER A 34 11.79 9.71 6.68
C SER A 34 12.54 10.93 6.11
N GLU A 35 13.62 11.37 6.76
CA GLU A 35 14.44 12.49 6.25
C GLU A 35 15.03 12.23 4.86
N THR A 36 15.16 10.97 4.49
CA THR A 36 15.66 10.51 3.19
C THR A 36 14.56 10.34 2.14
N TYR A 37 13.29 10.56 2.50
CA TYR A 37 12.17 10.40 1.60
C TYR A 37 12.18 11.46 0.50
N GLN A 38 12.20 10.99 -0.74
CA GLN A 38 11.94 11.82 -1.92
C GLN A 38 10.80 11.18 -2.72
N PRO A 39 9.68 11.87 -3.01
CA PRO A 39 8.59 11.29 -3.79
C PRO A 39 9.08 10.78 -5.15
N SER A 40 8.66 9.58 -5.59
CA SER A 40 8.98 9.14 -6.95
C SER A 40 8.13 9.84 -8.01
N GLU A 41 8.70 10.03 -9.20
CA GLU A 41 7.97 10.56 -10.36
C GLU A 41 6.81 9.64 -10.77
N ILE A 42 7.01 8.32 -10.67
CA ILE A 42 5.99 7.30 -10.96
C ILE A 42 4.78 7.51 -10.06
N PHE A 43 4.99 7.69 -8.75
CA PHE A 43 3.90 7.89 -7.81
C PHE A 43 3.11 9.19 -8.04
N GLY A 44 3.75 10.23 -8.58
CA GLY A 44 3.09 11.49 -8.92
C GLY A 44 1.84 11.29 -9.78
N GLN A 45 1.84 10.28 -10.66
CA GLN A 45 0.69 9.93 -11.50
C GLN A 45 -0.45 9.27 -10.71
N TYR A 46 -0.12 8.45 -9.72
CA TYR A 46 -1.11 7.71 -8.91
C TYR A 46 -1.67 8.51 -7.73
N ARG A 47 -0.97 9.56 -7.30
CA ARG A 47 -1.25 10.23 -6.01
C ARG A 47 -2.68 10.75 -5.90
N SER A 48 -3.16 11.48 -6.90
CA SER A 48 -4.51 12.05 -6.88
C SER A 48 -5.58 10.97 -6.87
N ASP A 49 -5.41 9.92 -7.68
CA ASP A 49 -6.36 8.82 -7.80
C ASP A 49 -6.40 7.97 -6.53
N ILE A 50 -5.24 7.71 -5.92
CA ILE A 50 -5.13 7.02 -4.64
C ILE A 50 -5.85 7.81 -3.55
N LEU A 51 -5.62 9.13 -3.44
CA LEU A 51 -6.28 9.97 -2.45
C LEU A 51 -7.80 9.94 -2.65
N HIS A 52 -8.27 10.17 -3.88
CA HIS A 52 -9.69 10.13 -4.21
C HIS A 52 -10.33 8.77 -3.90
N PHE A 53 -9.64 7.67 -4.26
CA PHE A 53 -10.10 6.33 -3.98
C PHE A 53 -10.18 6.05 -2.47
N CYS A 54 -9.15 6.42 -1.71
CA CYS A 54 -9.12 6.24 -0.26
C CYS A 54 -10.20 7.04 0.45
N GLU A 55 -10.54 8.24 -0.04
CA GLU A 55 -11.66 9.05 0.47
C GLU A 55 -13.02 8.38 0.15
N LYS A 56 -13.23 7.95 -1.09
CA LYS A 56 -14.48 7.32 -1.53
C LYS A 56 -14.73 5.96 -0.86
N ASN A 57 -13.67 5.18 -0.62
CA ASN A 57 -13.75 3.79 -0.17
C ASN A 57 -13.26 3.56 1.26
N GLU A 58 -13.13 4.62 2.05
CA GLU A 58 -12.58 4.60 3.40
C GLU A 58 -13.24 3.53 4.31
N ARG A 59 -14.57 3.37 4.20
CA ARG A 59 -15.30 2.33 4.96
C ARG A 59 -14.96 0.92 4.48
N ALA A 60 -14.85 0.69 3.18
CA ALA A 60 -14.54 -0.62 2.62
C ALA A 60 -13.12 -1.05 2.99
N LEU A 61 -12.15 -0.12 2.87
CA LEU A 61 -10.76 -0.34 3.26
C LEU A 61 -10.63 -0.70 4.75
N ARG A 62 -11.42 -0.06 5.62
CA ARG A 62 -11.43 -0.35 7.06
C ARG A 62 -12.10 -1.67 7.43
N ASN A 63 -13.26 -1.96 6.85
CA ASN A 63 -14.07 -3.12 7.24
C ASN A 63 -13.29 -4.45 7.11
N GLU A 64 -12.42 -4.55 6.10
CA GLU A 64 -11.72 -5.79 5.79
C GLU A 64 -10.64 -6.16 6.79
N TRP A 65 -9.89 -5.20 7.35
CA TRP A 65 -8.96 -5.51 8.45
C TRP A 65 -9.66 -5.48 9.81
N TRP A 66 -10.71 -4.66 9.97
CA TRP A 66 -11.47 -4.58 11.23
C TRP A 66 -12.05 -5.93 11.67
N GLN A 67 -12.57 -6.72 10.72
CA GLN A 67 -13.08 -8.08 11.00
C GLN A 67 -12.03 -9.04 11.54
N TYR A 68 -10.74 -8.86 11.21
CA TYR A 68 -9.69 -9.77 11.66
C TYR A 68 -9.18 -9.45 13.06
N PHE A 69 -9.30 -8.19 13.51
CA PHE A 69 -8.64 -7.72 14.74
C PHE A 69 -9.58 -7.12 15.79
N ASN A 70 -10.86 -6.95 15.44
CA ASN A 70 -11.95 -6.53 16.33
C ASN A 70 -11.61 -5.28 17.17
N GLY A 71 -10.70 -4.43 16.67
CA GLY A 71 -10.20 -3.19 17.30
C GLY A 71 -9.44 -3.35 18.63
N LYS A 72 -9.17 -4.58 19.11
CA LYS A 72 -8.72 -4.82 20.50
C LYS A 72 -7.23 -5.05 20.66
N ASP A 73 -6.57 -5.74 19.74
CA ASP A 73 -5.11 -5.95 19.80
C ASP A 73 -4.38 -5.05 18.83
N LYS A 74 -3.58 -4.14 19.41
CA LYS A 74 -2.85 -3.05 18.73
C LYS A 74 -1.37 -3.42 18.61
N SER A 75 -1.07 -4.54 17.98
CA SER A 75 0.30 -5.07 17.89
C SER A 75 0.76 -5.23 16.45
N ILE A 76 2.09 -5.17 16.28
CA ILE A 76 2.72 -5.48 14.99
C ILE A 76 2.44 -6.92 14.55
N GLU A 77 2.23 -7.85 15.48
CA GLU A 77 1.86 -9.23 15.18
C GLU A 77 0.53 -9.32 14.42
N ASN A 78 -0.42 -8.43 14.71
CA ASN A 78 -1.67 -8.36 13.96
C ASN A 78 -1.47 -7.80 12.57
N TYR A 79 -0.58 -6.80 12.43
CA TYR A 79 -0.15 -6.36 11.11
C TYR A 79 0.43 -7.51 10.29
N GLU A 80 1.32 -8.31 10.88
CA GLU A 80 1.95 -9.48 10.24
C GLU A 80 0.93 -10.56 9.84
N LYS A 81 -0.09 -10.81 10.69
CA LYS A 81 -1.21 -11.70 10.36
C LYS A 81 -1.99 -11.18 9.16
N PHE A 82 -2.34 -9.89 9.15
CA PHE A 82 -3.07 -9.29 8.02
C PHE A 82 -2.23 -9.32 6.74
N CYS A 83 -0.95 -8.99 6.84
CA CYS A 83 0.00 -9.09 5.76
C CYS A 83 0.04 -10.50 5.17
N SER A 84 0.06 -11.53 6.02
CA SER A 84 0.02 -12.93 5.58
C SER A 84 -1.26 -13.28 4.83
N VAL A 85 -2.42 -12.78 5.28
CA VAL A 85 -3.71 -12.92 4.57
C VAL A 85 -3.63 -12.24 3.20
N VAL A 86 -3.17 -10.99 3.14
CA VAL A 86 -3.03 -10.24 1.88
C VAL A 86 -2.08 -10.96 0.93
N LYS A 87 -0.91 -11.41 1.40
CA LYS A 87 0.05 -12.21 0.64
C LYS A 87 -0.62 -13.45 0.04
N SER A 88 -1.42 -14.17 0.81
CA SER A 88 -2.18 -15.32 0.31
C SER A 88 -3.20 -14.95 -0.78
N ILE A 89 -3.94 -13.85 -0.61
CA ILE A 89 -4.90 -13.38 -1.62
C ILE A 89 -4.18 -12.98 -2.91
N VAL A 90 -3.15 -12.15 -2.82
CA VAL A 90 -2.44 -11.65 -4.00
C VAL A 90 -1.72 -12.77 -4.77
N SER A 91 -1.24 -13.81 -4.08
CA SER A 91 -0.64 -14.97 -4.75
C SER A 91 -1.65 -15.85 -5.51
N ASN A 92 -2.94 -15.77 -5.19
CA ASN A 92 -3.99 -16.58 -5.81
C ASN A 92 -4.90 -15.79 -6.76
N MET A 93 -4.79 -14.46 -6.79
CA MET A 93 -5.59 -13.63 -7.69
C MET A 93 -5.00 -13.59 -9.11
N GLU A 94 -5.88 -13.44 -10.09
CA GLU A 94 -5.47 -12.97 -11.41
C GLU A 94 -4.90 -11.56 -11.28
N PHE A 95 -3.69 -11.35 -11.81
CA PHE A 95 -3.00 -10.07 -11.73
C PHE A 95 -3.79 -8.99 -12.46
N LYS A 96 -4.17 -7.96 -11.70
CA LYS A 96 -4.81 -6.74 -12.15
C LYS A 96 -4.29 -5.60 -11.30
N VAL A 97 -3.82 -4.52 -11.93
CA VAL A 97 -3.13 -3.42 -11.24
C VAL A 97 -4.04 -2.76 -10.21
N GLY A 98 -5.31 -2.49 -10.56
CA GLY A 98 -6.26 -1.88 -9.62
C GLY A 98 -6.49 -2.76 -8.39
N LYS A 99 -6.71 -4.06 -8.59
CA LYS A 99 -6.89 -5.02 -7.49
C LYS A 99 -5.65 -5.13 -6.58
N LEU A 100 -4.46 -5.19 -7.17
CA LEU A 100 -3.21 -5.23 -6.38
C LEU A 100 -3.06 -3.96 -5.55
N LEU A 101 -3.33 -2.81 -6.16
CA LEU A 101 -3.22 -1.51 -5.49
C LEU A 101 -4.23 -1.38 -4.35
N VAL A 102 -5.46 -1.87 -4.51
CA VAL A 102 -6.44 -1.95 -3.42
C VAL A 102 -5.91 -2.76 -2.23
N HIS A 103 -5.25 -3.90 -2.46
CA HIS A 103 -4.66 -4.69 -1.38
C HIS A 103 -3.50 -4.00 -0.68
N VAL A 104 -2.65 -3.32 -1.46
CA VAL A 104 -1.56 -2.51 -0.91
C VAL A 104 -2.11 -1.33 -0.09
N LEU A 105 -3.18 -0.68 -0.52
CA LEU A 105 -3.84 0.39 0.23
C LEU A 105 -4.45 -0.10 1.54
N LYS A 106 -5.06 -1.29 1.56
CA LYS A 106 -5.55 -1.90 2.81
C LYS A 106 -4.44 -2.07 3.85
N LEU A 107 -3.25 -2.50 3.41
CA LEU A 107 -2.07 -2.64 4.28
C LEU A 107 -1.65 -1.27 4.83
N SER A 108 -1.54 -0.26 3.99
CA SER A 108 -1.17 1.11 4.39
C SER A 108 -2.19 1.74 5.36
N GLU A 109 -3.49 1.56 5.10
CA GLU A 109 -4.57 2.04 5.98
C GLU A 109 -4.50 1.37 7.35
N PHE A 110 -4.28 0.05 7.38
CA PHE A 110 -4.14 -0.66 8.66
C PHE A 110 -2.90 -0.20 9.42
N ALA A 111 -1.78 0.04 8.74
CA ALA A 111 -0.59 0.59 9.35
C ALA A 111 -0.83 1.98 9.95
N ALA A 112 -1.53 2.87 9.24
CA ALA A 112 -1.90 4.19 9.75
C ALA A 112 -2.81 4.12 10.98
N HIS A 113 -3.72 3.14 11.02
CA HIS A 113 -4.58 2.87 12.17
C HIS A 113 -3.79 2.36 13.39
N LEU A 114 -2.84 1.44 13.18
CA LEU A 114 -1.96 0.93 14.23
C LEU A 114 -1.03 2.02 14.77
N TYR A 115 -0.51 2.88 13.90
CA TYR A 115 0.27 4.05 14.29
C TYR A 115 -0.54 4.97 15.22
N ASN A 116 -1.77 5.31 14.83
CA ASN A 116 -2.69 6.10 15.68
C ASN A 116 -2.96 5.45 17.04
N SER A 117 -2.83 4.13 17.09
CA SER A 117 -3.07 3.32 18.28
C SER A 117 -1.83 3.14 19.15
N GLY A 118 -0.68 3.70 18.78
CA GLY A 118 0.58 3.68 19.52
C GLY A 118 1.65 2.72 18.98
N CYS A 119 1.39 1.99 17.89
CA CYS A 119 2.38 1.13 17.23
C CYS A 119 3.16 1.94 16.18
N ILE A 120 4.18 2.65 16.64
CA ILE A 120 4.95 3.63 15.84
C ILE A 120 5.71 2.96 14.69
N GLU A 121 6.11 1.70 14.85
CA GLU A 121 6.81 0.90 13.85
C GLU A 121 5.91 0.31 12.74
N ALA A 122 4.60 0.48 12.81
CA ALA A 122 3.68 -0.07 11.80
C ALA A 122 3.93 0.47 10.38
N PRO A 123 4.17 1.78 10.15
CA PRO A 123 4.43 2.31 8.81
C PRO A 123 5.72 1.75 8.17
N SER A 124 6.82 1.67 8.92
CA SER A 124 8.09 1.12 8.39
C SER A 124 7.96 -0.37 8.06
N THR A 125 7.22 -1.12 8.88
CA THR A 125 6.91 -2.53 8.63
C THR A 125 6.03 -2.68 7.38
N ALA A 126 5.05 -1.78 7.20
CA ALA A 126 4.22 -1.77 6.00
C ALA A 126 5.01 -1.52 4.72
N ILE A 127 5.92 -0.54 4.73
CA ILE A 127 6.80 -0.23 3.61
C ILE A 127 7.61 -1.46 3.18
N LYS A 128 8.16 -2.22 4.13
CA LYS A 128 8.89 -3.46 3.84
C LYS A 128 7.99 -4.49 3.16
N HIS A 129 6.85 -4.83 3.77
CA HIS A 129 5.99 -5.90 3.28
C HIS A 129 5.29 -5.58 1.97
N ILE A 130 4.87 -4.33 1.78
CA ILE A 130 4.31 -3.86 0.51
C ILE A 130 5.39 -3.94 -0.58
N GLY A 131 6.63 -3.54 -0.27
CA GLY A 131 7.77 -3.71 -1.15
C GLY A 131 7.93 -5.17 -1.60
N GLU A 132 7.97 -6.11 -0.66
CA GLU A 132 8.04 -7.56 -0.94
C GLU A 132 6.88 -8.06 -1.81
N ILE A 133 5.65 -7.58 -1.58
CA ILE A 133 4.48 -7.94 -2.39
C ILE A 133 4.69 -7.45 -3.82
N LEU A 134 4.96 -6.16 -4.01
CA LEU A 134 5.12 -5.52 -5.31
C LEU A 134 6.27 -6.13 -6.13
N GLN A 135 7.32 -6.63 -5.46
CA GLN A 135 8.43 -7.33 -6.11
C GLN A 135 7.98 -8.61 -6.84
N ASN A 136 6.85 -9.21 -6.48
CA ASN A 136 6.32 -10.37 -7.19
C ASN A 136 5.48 -9.99 -8.42
N PHE A 137 5.23 -8.70 -8.65
CA PHE A 137 4.39 -8.19 -9.74
C PHE A 137 5.13 -7.15 -10.57
N PRO A 138 6.19 -7.55 -11.32
CA PRO A 138 6.97 -6.61 -12.11
C PRO A 138 6.21 -5.90 -13.22
N ASP A 139 5.12 -6.51 -13.69
CA ASP A 139 4.26 -5.91 -14.71
C ASP A 139 3.46 -4.72 -14.17
N PHE A 140 3.32 -4.56 -12.84
CA PHE A 140 2.71 -3.39 -12.22
C PHE A 140 3.37 -2.08 -12.66
N PHE A 141 4.70 -2.07 -12.83
CA PHE A 141 5.46 -0.86 -13.17
C PHE A 141 5.65 -0.64 -14.67
N LYS A 142 5.10 -1.53 -15.51
CA LYS A 142 5.13 -1.41 -16.97
C LYS A 142 3.82 -0.86 -17.53
N VAL A 143 2.80 -0.83 -16.69
CA VAL A 143 1.45 -0.40 -17.01
C VAL A 143 1.36 1.13 -16.96
N ASP A 144 0.66 1.71 -17.93
CA ASP A 144 0.32 3.13 -17.92
C ASP A 144 -0.89 3.38 -17.01
N PRO A 145 -0.73 4.12 -15.89
CA PRO A 145 -1.84 4.42 -14.98
C PRO A 145 -2.97 5.22 -15.61
N SER A 146 -2.74 5.88 -16.75
CA SER A 146 -3.74 6.67 -17.45
C SER A 146 -4.72 5.84 -18.29
N GLU A 147 -4.47 4.54 -18.47
CA GLU A 147 -5.44 3.68 -19.16
C GLU A 147 -6.73 3.52 -18.33
N GLU A 148 -7.87 3.86 -18.95
CA GLU A 148 -9.21 3.88 -18.35
C GLU A 148 -9.61 2.59 -17.61
N GLN A 149 -9.03 1.44 -17.97
CA GLN A 149 -9.30 0.16 -17.32
C GLN A 149 -8.82 0.13 -15.86
N PHE A 150 -7.76 0.87 -15.51
CA PHE A 150 -7.24 0.89 -14.14
C PHE A 150 -8.14 1.70 -13.19
N LEU A 151 -8.62 2.85 -13.65
CA LEU A 151 -9.57 3.69 -12.90
C LEU A 151 -10.93 2.99 -12.74
N HIS A 152 -11.37 2.23 -13.74
CA HIS A 152 -12.59 1.43 -13.63
C HIS A 152 -12.48 0.30 -12.60
N GLU A 153 -11.31 -0.33 -12.45
CA GLU A 153 -11.06 -1.36 -11.44
C GLU A 153 -11.03 -0.80 -10.00
N PHE A 154 -10.85 0.51 -9.83
CA PHE A 154 -10.97 1.22 -8.56
C PHE A 154 -12.41 1.62 -8.20
N HIS A 155 -13.37 1.42 -9.10
CA HIS A 155 -14.75 1.91 -8.94
C HIS A 155 -15.80 0.79 -8.95
N LEU A 156 -15.37 -0.48 -8.99
CA LEU A 156 -16.18 -1.69 -8.83
C LEU A 156 -15.90 -2.34 -7.47
#